data_AF-A0A167TFF6-F1
#
_entry.id   AF-A0A167TFF6-F1
#
_cell.length_a   1.000
_cell.length_b   1.000
_cell.length_c   1.000
_cell.angle_alpha   90.00
_cell.angle_beta   90.00
_cell.angle_gamma   90.00
#
_symmetry.space_group_name_H-M   'P 1'
#
loop_
_entity.id
_entity.type
_entity.pdbx_description
1 polymer ?
#
loop_
_entity_poly.entity_id
_entity_poly.type
_entity_poly.pdbx_seq_one_letter_code
_entity_poly.pdbx_strand_id
1 'polypeptide(L)'
;MHVVATFVKSKSAKQLNLDGVVRDTLLRDLKHSVHPDVFLHVYREVYDALSNSVPRFLAQATVSVNRQKQIYHYVVGVVLILISITIAIILITCVHTPPNSHRAWRLFALPWWQIGCMSILSSFRGYCSQIARRGNVQIRSWELQEHSSDEESYTLIRATPSLLTSAVHLGPDTSDEDDCSITSSEKRAIAPFADEFSDGAPSDPLPVPKVFGPERVVIDPRIKALHSRLKFEMLGIGLLCTSAYSAIIFSVPGPLTSSP
;
A
#
# COMPACT_ATOMS: atom_id res chain seq x y z
N MET A 1 -32.43 10.80 -22.87
CA MET A 1 -32.93 11.18 -21.54
C MET A 1 -32.25 10.46 -20.37
N HIS A 2 -31.80 9.20 -20.50
CA HIS A 2 -31.13 8.47 -19.41
C HIS A 2 -29.87 9.15 -18.87
N VAL A 3 -28.98 9.64 -19.74
CA VAL A 3 -27.73 10.31 -19.32
C VAL A 3 -28.00 11.50 -18.38
N VAL A 4 -28.99 12.32 -18.72
CA VAL A 4 -29.36 13.50 -17.92
C VAL A 4 -29.92 13.10 -16.56
N ALA A 5 -30.81 12.10 -16.52
CA ALA A 5 -31.37 11.61 -15.27
C ALA A 5 -30.32 10.98 -14.34
N THR A 6 -29.34 10.27 -14.92
CA THR A 6 -28.32 9.54 -14.16
C THR A 6 -27.16 10.43 -13.71
N PHE A 7 -26.70 11.37 -14.55
CA PHE A 7 -25.45 12.10 -14.31
C PHE A 7 -25.62 13.61 -14.09
N VAL A 8 -26.72 14.21 -14.53
CA VAL A 8 -26.89 15.67 -14.54
C VAL A 8 -27.92 16.14 -13.52
N LYS A 9 -28.99 15.37 -13.30
CA LYS A 9 -30.05 15.72 -12.34
C LYS A 9 -29.48 15.89 -10.93
N SER A 10 -29.88 16.97 -10.26
CA SER A 10 -29.50 17.24 -8.87
C SER A 10 -29.95 16.08 -7.96
N LYS A 11 -29.06 15.67 -7.05
CA LYS A 11 -29.24 14.53 -6.13
C LYS A 11 -29.38 13.16 -6.83
N SER A 12 -28.92 13.03 -8.07
CA SER A 12 -28.83 11.71 -8.70
C SER A 12 -27.70 10.88 -8.07
N ALA A 13 -27.88 9.57 -7.98
CA ALA A 13 -26.90 8.66 -7.35
C ALA A 13 -25.52 8.72 -8.02
N LYS A 14 -25.47 9.07 -9.32
CA LYS A 14 -24.23 9.21 -10.10
C LYS A 14 -24.02 10.65 -10.60
N GLN A 15 -24.51 11.64 -9.85
CA GLN A 15 -24.39 13.04 -10.23
C GLN A 15 -22.92 13.42 -10.43
N LEU A 16 -22.60 14.01 -11.58
CA LEU A 16 -21.28 14.55 -11.87
C LEU A 16 -21.03 15.81 -11.03
N ASN A 17 -19.77 15.99 -10.62
CA ASN A 17 -19.31 17.18 -9.93
C ASN A 17 -19.12 18.34 -10.92
N LEU A 18 -20.23 18.86 -11.45
CA LEU A 18 -20.28 19.98 -12.37
C LEU A 18 -20.59 21.26 -11.60
N ASP A 19 -20.11 22.39 -12.12
CA ASP A 19 -20.53 23.68 -11.62
C ASP A 19 -22.05 23.88 -11.84
N GLY A 20 -22.68 24.59 -10.90
CA GLY A 20 -24.13 24.83 -10.94
C GLY A 20 -24.56 25.56 -12.22
N VAL A 21 -23.76 26.52 -12.66
CA VAL A 21 -24.06 27.33 -13.86
C VAL A 21 -24.00 26.48 -15.12
N VAL A 22 -22.99 25.61 -15.22
CA VAL A 22 -22.80 24.72 -16.38
C VAL A 22 -23.92 23.70 -16.45
N ARG A 23 -24.29 23.10 -15.31
CA ARG A 23 -25.42 22.17 -15.23
C ARG A 23 -26.73 22.84 -15.65
N ASP A 24 -27.02 24.03 -15.15
CA ASP A 24 -28.27 24.73 -15.44
C ASP A 24 -28.33 25.22 -16.89
N THR A 25 -27.18 25.57 -17.48
CA THR A 25 -27.06 25.91 -18.90
C THR A 25 -27.31 24.69 -19.78
N LEU A 26 -26.69 23.54 -19.47
CA LEU A 26 -26.97 22.28 -20.15
C LEU A 26 -28.47 21.92 -20.11
N LEU A 27 -29.11 22.05 -18.94
CA LEU A 27 -30.53 21.75 -18.78
C LEU A 27 -31.44 22.73 -19.54
N ARG A 28 -31.03 23.99 -19.70
CA ARG A 28 -31.75 24.97 -20.53
C ARG A 28 -31.60 24.63 -22.01
N ASP A 29 -30.39 24.35 -22.46
CA ASP A 29 -30.11 24.06 -23.88
C ASP A 29 -30.77 22.76 -24.34
N LEU A 30 -30.81 21.74 -23.47
CA LEU A 30 -31.50 20.47 -23.74
C LEU A 30 -33.02 20.59 -23.87
N LYS A 31 -33.64 21.69 -23.40
CA LYS A 31 -35.07 21.95 -23.65
C LYS A 31 -35.32 22.36 -25.10
N HIS A 32 -34.31 22.92 -25.77
CA HIS A 32 -34.44 23.52 -27.08
C HIS A 32 -33.68 22.76 -28.18
N SER A 33 -32.71 21.92 -27.83
CA SER A 33 -31.89 21.16 -28.77
C SER A 33 -31.61 19.73 -28.27
N VAL A 34 -31.59 18.79 -29.21
CA VAL A 34 -31.21 17.38 -28.98
C VAL A 34 -29.85 17.09 -29.62
N HIS A 35 -29.13 18.11 -30.07
CA HIS A 35 -27.84 17.95 -30.73
C HIS A 35 -26.76 17.50 -29.72
N PRO A 36 -25.86 16.56 -30.06
CA PRO A 36 -24.83 16.08 -29.14
C PRO A 36 -23.86 17.17 -28.68
N ASP A 37 -23.65 18.22 -29.47
CA ASP A 37 -22.71 19.31 -29.14
C ASP A 37 -23.09 20.09 -27.88
N VAL A 38 -24.35 20.03 -27.45
CA VAL A 38 -24.78 20.65 -26.19
C VAL A 38 -24.01 20.05 -25.00
N PHE A 39 -23.53 18.80 -25.10
CA PHE A 39 -22.70 18.17 -24.09
C PHE A 39 -21.21 18.54 -24.15
N LEU A 40 -20.75 19.28 -25.17
CA LEU A 40 -19.32 19.55 -25.38
C LEU A 40 -18.70 20.29 -24.19
N HIS A 41 -19.41 21.29 -23.65
CA HIS A 41 -18.94 22.03 -22.48
C HIS A 41 -18.79 21.14 -21.25
N VAL A 42 -19.81 20.31 -20.97
CA VAL A 42 -19.78 19.34 -19.86
C VAL A 42 -18.69 18.29 -20.07
N TYR A 43 -18.53 17.80 -21.29
CA TYR A 43 -17.48 16.85 -21.65
C TYR A 43 -16.10 17.42 -21.34
N ARG A 44 -15.84 18.68 -21.73
CA ARG A 44 -14.55 19.33 -21.49
C ARG A 44 -14.25 19.46 -19.99
N GLU A 45 -15.21 19.93 -19.19
CA GLU A 45 -14.99 20.04 -17.73
C GLU A 45 -14.73 18.69 -17.07
N VAL A 46 -15.49 17.67 -17.44
CA VAL A 46 -15.29 16.31 -16.91
C VAL A 46 -13.94 15.76 -17.35
N TYR A 47 -13.55 15.99 -18.60
CA TYR A 47 -12.26 15.55 -19.12
C TYR A 47 -11.10 16.24 -18.43
N ASP A 48 -11.21 17.54 -18.17
CA ASP A 48 -10.19 18.31 -17.45
C ASP A 48 -10.10 17.85 -15.98
N ALA A 49 -11.23 17.62 -15.31
CA ALA A 49 -11.26 17.06 -13.96
C ALA A 49 -10.63 15.66 -13.90
N LEU A 50 -10.95 14.80 -14.87
CA LEU A 50 -10.36 13.47 -15.00
C LEU A 50 -8.84 13.59 -15.20
N SER A 51 -8.40 14.39 -16.17
CA SER A 51 -6.98 14.60 -16.48
C SER A 51 -6.19 15.08 -15.27
N ASN A 52 -6.79 15.95 -14.44
CA ASN A 52 -6.20 16.43 -13.19
C ASN A 52 -6.15 15.36 -12.08
N SER A 53 -7.09 14.40 -12.07
CA SER A 53 -7.14 13.33 -11.08
C SER A 53 -6.25 12.11 -11.42
N VAL A 54 -6.01 11.86 -12.72
CA VAL A 54 -5.16 10.76 -13.21
C VAL A 54 -3.79 10.68 -12.54
N PRO A 55 -2.97 11.75 -12.43
CA PRO A 55 -1.65 11.63 -11.79
C PRO A 55 -1.74 11.24 -10.32
N ARG A 56 -2.78 11.71 -9.61
CA ARG A 56 -3.02 11.34 -8.20
C ARG A 56 -3.45 9.88 -8.09
N PHE A 57 -4.32 9.43 -8.99
CA PHE A 57 -4.73 8.03 -9.08
C PHE A 57 -3.53 7.13 -9.34
N LEU A 58 -2.67 7.47 -10.31
CA LEU A 58 -1.46 6.70 -10.60
C LEU A 58 -0.51 6.69 -9.40
N ALA A 59 -0.27 7.83 -8.74
CA ALA A 59 0.55 7.87 -7.53
C ALA A 59 0.02 6.91 -6.45
N GLN A 60 -1.30 6.86 -6.24
CA GLN A 60 -1.92 5.94 -5.28
C GLN A 60 -1.96 4.48 -5.75
N ALA A 61 -2.07 4.22 -7.05
CA ALA A 61 -2.09 2.88 -7.63
C ALA A 61 -0.71 2.20 -7.62
N THR A 62 0.37 2.99 -7.60
CA THR A 62 1.74 2.44 -7.57
C THR A 62 2.15 1.87 -6.22
N VAL A 63 1.64 2.44 -5.12
CA VAL A 63 1.93 1.99 -3.75
C VAL A 63 1.26 0.65 -3.50
N SER A 64 2.03 -0.42 -3.24
CA SER A 64 1.51 -1.79 -3.09
C SER A 64 1.11 -2.16 -1.66
N VAL A 65 1.38 -1.28 -0.69
CA VAL A 65 1.28 -1.55 0.75
C VAL A 65 0.34 -0.56 1.44
N ASN A 66 -0.33 -0.98 2.52
CA ASN A 66 -1.10 -0.08 3.39
C ASN A 66 -0.19 0.75 4.31
N ARG A 67 -0.71 1.85 4.87
CA ARG A 67 0.08 2.75 5.72
C ARG A 67 0.60 2.05 6.99
N GLN A 68 -0.19 1.16 7.58
CA GLN A 68 0.20 0.44 8.80
C GLN A 68 1.40 -0.50 8.59
N LYS A 69 1.36 -1.34 7.55
CA LYS A 69 2.47 -2.22 7.19
C LYS A 69 3.70 -1.46 6.71
N GLN A 70 3.50 -0.30 6.08
CA GLN A 70 4.58 0.63 5.76
C GLN A 70 5.30 1.12 7.02
N ILE A 71 4.55 1.56 8.05
CA ILE A 71 5.13 1.96 9.35
C ILE A 71 5.85 0.79 10.02
N TYR A 72 5.26 -0.41 10.01
CA TYR A 72 5.90 -1.60 10.55
C TYR A 72 7.27 -1.86 9.91
N HIS A 73 7.35 -1.86 8.57
CA HIS A 73 8.63 -2.05 7.87
C HIS A 73 9.62 -0.90 8.09
N TYR A 74 9.15 0.32 8.31
CA TYR A 74 10.00 1.43 8.75
C TYR A 74 10.67 1.13 10.08
N VAL A 75 9.89 0.73 11.09
CA VAL A 75 10.40 0.41 12.43
C VAL A 75 11.39 -0.75 12.36
N VAL A 76 11.05 -1.84 11.67
CA VAL A 76 11.96 -2.98 11.45
C VAL A 76 13.25 -2.54 10.77
N GLY A 77 13.17 -1.69 9.74
CA GLY A 77 14.34 -1.17 9.04
C GLY A 77 15.26 -0.35 9.94
N VAL A 78 14.70 0.53 10.78
CA VAL A 78 15.48 1.32 11.75
C VAL A 78 16.16 0.42 12.77
N VAL A 79 15.46 -0.56 13.33
CA VAL A 79 16.04 -1.51 14.29
C VAL A 79 17.20 -2.30 13.67
N LEU A 80 17.06 -2.78 12.43
CA LEU A 80 18.13 -3.50 11.72
C LEU A 80 19.37 -2.62 11.46
N ILE A 81 19.17 -1.34 11.17
CA ILE A 81 20.28 -0.38 11.04
C ILE A 81 21.00 -0.20 12.38
N LEU A 82 20.26 -0.03 13.48
CA LEU A 82 20.86 0.09 14.81
C LEU A 82 21.65 -1.17 15.20
N ILE A 83 21.13 -2.36 14.89
CA ILE A 83 21.84 -3.63 15.08
C ILE A 83 23.13 -3.66 14.25
N SER A 84 23.08 -3.25 12.98
CA SER A 84 24.27 -3.19 12.12
C SER A 84 25.34 -2.26 12.68
N ILE A 85 24.95 -1.06 13.10
CA ILE A 85 25.88 -0.08 13.69
C ILE A 85 26.50 -0.65 14.97
N THR A 86 25.68 -1.27 15.82
CA THR A 86 26.16 -1.89 17.07
C THR A 86 27.16 -3.02 16.78
N ILE A 87 26.87 -3.89 15.83
CA ILE A 87 27.79 -4.96 15.38
C ILE A 87 29.08 -4.36 14.82
N ALA A 88 28.98 -3.32 13.98
CA ALA A 88 30.15 -2.65 13.41
C ALA A 88 31.05 -2.04 14.50
N ILE A 89 30.46 -1.35 15.48
CA ILE A 89 31.20 -0.78 16.61
C ILE A 89 31.91 -1.89 17.38
N ILE A 90 31.20 -2.95 17.78
CA ILE A 90 31.78 -4.08 18.51
C ILE A 90 32.94 -4.71 17.72
N LEU A 91 32.77 -4.92 16.42
CA LEU A 91 33.81 -5.51 15.57
C LEU A 91 35.00 -4.57 15.34
N ILE A 92 34.80 -3.25 15.36
CA ILE A 92 35.88 -2.27 15.24
C ILE A 92 36.67 -2.19 16.56
N THR A 93 36.01 -2.19 17.72
CA THR A 93 36.66 -1.96 19.02
C THR A 93 37.21 -3.23 19.66
N CYS A 94 36.52 -4.37 19.53
CA CYS A 94 36.86 -5.59 20.26
C CYS A 94 37.72 -6.56 19.45
N VAL A 95 37.67 -6.50 18.13
CA VAL A 95 38.48 -7.38 17.26
C VAL A 95 39.82 -6.71 16.97
N HIS A 96 40.82 -7.13 17.72
CA HIS A 96 42.21 -6.72 17.51
C HIS A 96 42.68 -7.19 16.13
N THR A 97 43.21 -6.25 15.34
CA THR A 97 43.57 -6.46 13.93
C THR A 97 45.09 -6.48 13.78
N PRO A 98 45.75 -7.66 13.67
CA PRO A 98 47.12 -7.73 13.15
C PRO A 98 47.15 -7.33 11.66
N PRO A 99 48.30 -6.92 11.11
CA PRO A 99 48.39 -5.86 10.10
C PRO A 99 47.56 -6.04 8.81
N ASN A 100 47.22 -7.24 8.33
CA ASN A 100 46.68 -7.39 6.97
C ASN A 100 45.45 -8.31 6.74
N SER A 101 44.98 -9.12 7.70
CA SER A 101 43.96 -10.17 7.39
C SER A 101 42.59 -10.00 8.08
N HIS A 102 42.48 -9.29 9.21
CA HIS A 102 41.27 -9.36 10.06
C HIS A 102 40.23 -8.25 9.83
N ARG A 103 40.45 -7.29 8.93
CA ARG A 103 39.46 -6.22 8.65
C ARG A 103 38.19 -6.75 7.98
N ALA A 104 38.27 -7.89 7.30
CA ALA A 104 37.14 -8.54 6.62
C ALA A 104 36.02 -8.96 7.59
N TRP A 105 36.30 -9.19 8.88
CA TRP A 105 35.27 -9.51 9.88
C TRP A 105 34.22 -8.41 9.99
N ARG A 106 34.56 -7.15 9.69
CA ARG A 106 33.59 -6.06 9.72
C ARG A 106 32.48 -6.20 8.66
N LEU A 107 32.67 -7.05 7.65
CA LEU A 107 31.64 -7.38 6.65
C LEU A 107 30.40 -8.02 7.27
N PHE A 108 30.49 -8.61 8.46
CA PHE A 108 29.32 -9.17 9.16
C PHE A 108 28.26 -8.12 9.52
N ALA A 109 28.61 -6.83 9.57
CA ALA A 109 27.65 -5.75 9.74
C ALA A 109 26.86 -5.43 8.45
N LEU A 110 27.39 -5.74 7.26
CA LEU A 110 26.80 -5.34 5.98
C LEU A 110 25.44 -5.98 5.68
N PRO A 111 25.17 -7.27 5.94
CA PRO A 111 23.87 -7.86 5.69
C PRO A 111 22.76 -7.14 6.45
N TRP A 112 23.00 -6.81 7.72
CA TRP A 112 22.06 -6.07 8.57
C TRP A 112 21.80 -4.66 8.05
N TRP A 113 22.85 -3.96 7.63
CA TRP A 113 22.75 -2.64 7.02
C TRP A 113 21.93 -2.68 5.72
N GLN A 114 22.30 -3.59 4.81
CA GLN A 114 21.64 -3.75 3.52
C GLN A 114 20.15 -4.06 3.70
N ILE A 115 19.78 -5.01 4.57
CA ILE A 115 18.38 -5.35 4.83
C ILE A 115 17.64 -4.17 5.49
N GLY A 116 18.28 -3.46 6.41
CA GLY A 116 17.73 -2.26 7.05
C GLY A 116 17.45 -1.13 6.06
N CYS A 117 18.44 -0.74 5.26
CA CYS A 117 18.30 0.28 4.21
C CYS A 117 17.23 -0.12 3.18
N MET A 118 17.22 -1.38 2.74
CA MET A 118 16.20 -1.87 1.81
C MET A 118 14.80 -1.83 2.40
N SER A 119 14.64 -2.14 3.69
CA SER A 119 13.36 -2.02 4.40
C SER A 119 12.85 -0.58 4.45
N ILE A 120 13.71 0.38 4.78
CA ILE A 120 13.36 1.80 4.85
C ILE A 120 13.03 2.36 3.46
N LEU A 121 13.85 2.08 2.44
CA LEU A 121 13.63 2.56 1.07
C LEU A 121 12.35 1.99 0.45
N SER A 122 12.10 0.70 0.67
CA SER A 122 10.87 0.04 0.25
C SER A 122 9.65 0.68 0.92
N SER A 123 9.76 0.97 2.22
CA SER A 123 8.70 1.64 2.97
C SER A 123 8.47 3.06 2.48
N PHE A 124 9.51 3.85 2.21
CA PHE A 124 9.37 5.20 1.67
C PHE A 124 8.66 5.24 0.31
N ARG A 125 8.94 4.26 -0.55
CA ARG A 125 8.28 4.10 -1.85
C ARG A 125 6.90 3.44 -1.74
N GLY A 126 6.48 2.98 -0.55
CA GLY A 126 5.22 2.26 -0.36
C GLY A 126 5.19 0.91 -1.08
N TYR A 127 6.36 0.29 -1.28
CA TYR A 127 6.55 -0.95 -2.02
C TYR A 127 6.92 -2.08 -1.07
N CYS A 128 6.32 -3.27 -1.24
CA CYS A 128 6.79 -4.48 -0.58
C CYS A 128 7.14 -5.55 -1.61
N SER A 129 8.40 -6.00 -1.58
CA SER A 129 8.91 -7.04 -2.48
C SER A 129 8.14 -8.35 -2.37
N GLN A 130 7.67 -8.74 -1.18
CA GLN A 130 6.90 -9.98 -1.00
C GLN A 130 5.53 -9.95 -1.67
N ILE A 131 4.81 -8.82 -1.56
CA ILE A 131 3.49 -8.66 -2.19
C ILE A 131 3.65 -8.51 -3.70
N ALA A 132 4.58 -7.66 -4.12
CA ALA A 132 4.82 -7.42 -5.53
C ALA A 132 5.43 -8.63 -6.26
N ARG A 133 6.18 -9.51 -5.57
CA ARG A 133 6.64 -10.80 -6.14
C ARG A 133 5.47 -11.72 -6.45
N ARG A 134 4.40 -11.68 -5.64
CA ARG A 134 3.15 -12.42 -5.90
C ARG A 134 2.29 -11.77 -6.99
N GLY A 135 2.69 -10.61 -7.51
CA GLY A 135 1.88 -9.83 -8.45
C GLY A 135 0.67 -9.18 -7.79
N ASN A 136 0.67 -9.07 -6.46
CA ASN A 136 -0.45 -8.57 -5.68
C ASN A 136 -0.24 -7.11 -5.25
N VAL A 137 -1.33 -6.45 -4.85
CA VAL A 137 -1.37 -5.15 -4.17
C VAL A 137 -2.37 -5.23 -3.01
N GLN A 138 -2.05 -4.56 -1.91
CA GLN A 138 -2.94 -4.44 -0.76
C GLN A 138 -4.17 -3.59 -1.11
N ILE A 139 -5.37 -4.11 -0.84
CA ILE A 139 -6.63 -3.38 -1.05
C ILE A 139 -6.69 -2.15 -0.15
N ARG A 140 -7.19 -1.04 -0.69
CA ARG A 140 -7.30 0.25 0.01
C ARG A 140 -8.53 0.31 0.90
N SER A 141 -8.52 1.19 1.90
CA SER A 141 -9.65 1.34 2.84
C SER A 141 -10.96 1.70 2.15
N TRP A 142 -10.92 2.48 1.07
CA TRP A 142 -12.10 2.83 0.28
C TRP A 142 -12.56 1.69 -0.66
N GLU A 143 -11.64 0.84 -1.12
CA GLU A 143 -11.98 -0.36 -1.92
C GLU A 143 -12.59 -1.47 -1.05
N LEU A 144 -12.34 -1.47 0.26
CA LEU A 144 -12.97 -2.40 1.19
C LEU A 144 -14.47 -2.15 1.35
N GLN A 145 -14.94 -0.90 1.20
CA GLN A 145 -16.36 -0.56 1.35
C GLN A 145 -17.22 -1.14 0.23
N GLU A 146 -16.74 -1.06 -1.01
CA GLU A 146 -17.43 -1.58 -2.19
C GLU A 146 -17.63 -3.10 -2.10
N HIS A 147 -16.68 -3.81 -1.47
CA HIS A 147 -16.77 -5.23 -1.18
C HIS A 147 -17.54 -5.60 0.11
N SER A 148 -17.90 -4.62 0.96
CA SER A 148 -18.74 -4.86 2.14
C SER A 148 -20.24 -4.73 1.85
N SER A 149 -20.59 -3.95 0.82
CA SER A 149 -21.96 -3.90 0.27
C SER A 149 -22.27 -5.08 -0.64
N ASP A 150 -21.25 -5.66 -1.27
CA ASP A 150 -21.36 -6.80 -2.20
C ASP A 150 -20.72 -8.05 -1.56
N GLU A 151 -21.47 -8.73 -0.68
CA GLU A 151 -21.10 -9.90 0.15
C GLU A 151 -20.48 -11.11 -0.60
N GLU A 152 -20.38 -11.12 -1.93
CA GLU A 152 -19.95 -12.29 -2.71
C GLU A 152 -18.45 -12.33 -3.10
N SER A 153 -17.68 -11.25 -2.95
CA SER A 153 -16.31 -11.18 -3.52
C SER A 153 -15.20 -11.81 -2.65
N TYR A 154 -15.50 -12.24 -1.42
CA TYR A 154 -14.49 -12.79 -0.50
C TYR A 154 -13.99 -14.20 -0.88
N THR A 155 -14.72 -14.94 -1.72
CA THR A 155 -14.39 -16.32 -2.09
C THR A 155 -13.32 -16.42 -3.18
N LEU A 156 -13.23 -15.43 -4.09
CA LEU A 156 -12.28 -15.46 -5.20
C LEU A 156 -10.86 -15.00 -4.83
N ILE A 157 -10.70 -14.18 -3.79
CA ILE A 157 -9.38 -13.67 -3.37
C ILE A 157 -8.62 -14.69 -2.51
N ARG A 158 -9.32 -15.61 -1.81
CA ARG A 158 -8.70 -16.67 -1.01
C ARG A 158 -8.31 -17.89 -1.86
N ALA A 159 -8.90 -18.04 -3.05
CA ALA A 159 -8.62 -19.17 -3.93
C ALA A 159 -7.43 -18.90 -4.86
N THR A 160 -6.34 -19.64 -4.64
CA THR A 160 -5.20 -19.95 -5.55
C THR A 160 -3.92 -19.11 -5.41
N PRO A 161 -2.74 -19.77 -5.25
CA PRO A 161 -2.24 -20.81 -6.16
C PRO A 161 -1.87 -22.16 -5.50
N SER A 162 -2.69 -22.70 -4.61
CA SER A 162 -2.51 -24.08 -4.09
C SER A 162 -3.54 -25.09 -4.60
N LEU A 163 -4.61 -24.67 -5.30
CA LEU A 163 -5.71 -25.56 -5.70
C LEU A 163 -5.70 -26.01 -7.17
N LEU A 164 -4.69 -25.65 -7.97
CA LEU A 164 -4.54 -26.18 -9.33
C LEU A 164 -3.90 -27.57 -9.38
N THR A 165 -3.44 -28.12 -8.25
CA THR A 165 -2.76 -29.42 -8.19
C THR A 165 -3.56 -30.51 -7.45
N SER A 166 -4.65 -30.19 -6.76
CA SER A 166 -5.39 -31.16 -5.93
C SER A 166 -6.85 -31.40 -6.32
N ALA A 167 -7.34 -30.84 -7.43
CA ALA A 167 -8.72 -31.11 -7.90
C ALA A 167 -8.86 -32.46 -8.65
N VAL A 168 -8.12 -33.49 -8.21
CA VAL A 168 -8.32 -34.89 -8.58
C VAL A 168 -8.28 -35.71 -7.29
N HIS A 169 -9.32 -35.63 -6.47
CA HIS A 169 -9.91 -36.82 -5.84
C HIS A 169 -11.26 -36.51 -5.19
N LEU A 170 -12.17 -37.45 -5.42
CA LEU A 170 -13.57 -37.53 -5.04
C LEU A 170 -13.80 -37.59 -3.52
N GLY A 171 -14.96 -37.11 -3.08
CA GLY A 171 -15.78 -37.81 -2.08
C GLY A 171 -16.02 -37.10 -0.72
N PRO A 172 -17.18 -37.31 -0.06
CA PRO A 172 -17.79 -36.35 0.86
C PRO A 172 -17.76 -36.74 2.36
N ASP A 173 -18.24 -35.79 3.18
CA ASP A 173 -18.93 -35.91 4.47
C ASP A 173 -18.22 -35.78 5.84
N THR A 174 -18.84 -34.91 6.65
CA THR A 174 -19.07 -34.87 8.12
C THR A 174 -18.14 -34.14 9.12
N SER A 175 -18.84 -33.37 9.97
CA SER A 175 -18.71 -33.09 11.43
C SER A 175 -17.80 -31.97 11.99
N ASP A 176 -18.51 -31.02 12.63
CA ASP A 176 -18.35 -30.45 13.99
C ASP A 176 -17.53 -29.16 14.28
N GLU A 177 -18.33 -28.15 14.68
CA GLU A 177 -18.24 -27.11 15.74
C GLU A 177 -16.88 -26.60 16.29
N ASP A 178 -16.71 -25.26 16.30
CA ASP A 178 -16.65 -24.47 17.55
C ASP A 178 -16.53 -22.95 17.24
N ASP A 179 -17.56 -22.19 17.64
CA ASP A 179 -17.72 -20.75 17.41
C ASP A 179 -17.48 -19.99 18.74
N CYS A 180 -16.55 -19.03 18.78
CA CYS A 180 -16.33 -18.17 19.96
C CYS A 180 -16.67 -16.72 19.62
N SER A 181 -17.87 -16.30 20.03
CA SER A 181 -18.42 -14.95 19.84
C SER A 181 -18.11 -14.06 21.05
N ILE A 182 -17.33 -13.00 20.84
CA ILE A 182 -17.15 -11.91 21.81
C ILE A 182 -18.30 -10.92 21.62
N THR A 183 -19.12 -10.77 22.65
CA THR A 183 -20.38 -10.01 22.61
C THR A 183 -20.16 -8.49 22.58
N SER A 184 -21.02 -7.83 21.82
CA SER A 184 -21.12 -6.38 21.54
C SER A 184 -21.44 -5.49 22.75
N SER A 185 -21.45 -6.04 23.97
CA SER A 185 -21.84 -5.34 25.20
C SER A 185 -20.75 -4.38 25.71
N GLU A 186 -19.48 -4.65 25.42
CA GLU A 186 -18.35 -3.93 26.06
C GLU A 186 -18.01 -2.56 25.44
N LYS A 187 -18.48 -2.27 24.23
CA LYS A 187 -18.22 -0.97 23.56
C LYS A 187 -19.05 0.19 24.09
N ARG A 188 -20.11 -0.08 24.86
CA ARG A 188 -21.07 0.93 25.33
C ARG A 188 -20.59 1.78 26.52
N ALA A 189 -19.46 1.43 27.14
CA ALA A 189 -18.98 2.11 28.36
C ALA A 189 -18.08 3.33 28.12
N ILE A 190 -17.63 3.59 26.88
CA ILE A 190 -16.46 4.46 26.65
C ILE A 190 -16.83 5.94 26.33
N ALA A 191 -18.04 6.27 25.87
CA ALA A 191 -18.38 7.68 25.59
C ALA A 191 -19.91 7.95 25.60
N PRO A 192 -20.51 8.32 26.75
CA PRO A 192 -21.94 8.55 26.88
C PRO A 192 -22.45 9.91 26.33
N PHE A 193 -21.63 10.68 25.61
CA PHE A 193 -21.96 12.05 25.14
C PHE A 193 -21.80 12.24 23.63
N ALA A 194 -21.65 11.17 22.86
CA ALA A 194 -21.38 11.25 21.41
C ALA A 194 -22.64 11.44 20.54
N ASP A 195 -23.85 11.46 21.11
CA ASP A 195 -25.08 11.29 20.32
C ASP A 195 -25.86 12.57 19.98
N GLU A 196 -25.41 13.78 20.35
CA GLU A 196 -26.27 14.97 20.24
C GLU A 196 -26.06 15.91 19.03
N PHE A 197 -25.20 15.57 18.05
CA PHE A 197 -25.09 16.42 16.85
C PHE A 197 -24.63 15.66 15.59
N SER A 198 -25.56 15.02 14.86
CA SER A 198 -25.33 14.74 13.43
C SER A 198 -26.65 14.48 12.70
N ASP A 199 -27.20 15.54 12.11
CA ASP A 199 -28.22 15.44 11.06
C ASP A 199 -27.62 14.74 9.82
N GLY A 200 -28.14 13.55 9.49
CA GLY A 200 -28.45 13.21 8.10
C GLY A 200 -27.39 12.54 7.20
N ALA A 201 -26.36 11.87 7.72
CA ALA A 201 -25.60 10.87 6.95
C ALA A 201 -24.97 9.81 7.88
N PRO A 202 -25.16 8.50 7.65
CA PRO A 202 -24.36 7.48 8.33
C PRO A 202 -22.96 7.51 7.72
N SER A 203 -22.10 8.39 8.22
CA SER A 203 -20.66 8.25 8.00
C SER A 203 -20.15 7.16 8.92
N ASP A 204 -20.46 5.91 8.60
CA ASP A 204 -19.82 4.77 9.25
C ASP A 204 -18.30 4.97 9.13
N PRO A 205 -17.54 4.91 10.24
CA PRO A 205 -16.09 5.03 10.20
C PRO A 205 -15.54 4.05 9.17
N LEU A 206 -14.75 4.55 8.22
CA LEU A 206 -14.10 3.72 7.20
C LEU A 206 -13.49 2.48 7.86
N PRO A 207 -13.81 1.26 7.39
CA PRO A 207 -13.24 0.05 7.96
C PRO A 207 -11.72 0.16 7.99
N VAL A 208 -11.15 0.13 9.20
CA VAL A 208 -9.70 0.22 9.35
C VAL A 208 -9.11 -1.07 8.77
N PRO A 209 -8.28 -0.98 7.71
CA PRO A 209 -7.69 -2.17 7.14
C PRO A 209 -6.83 -2.84 8.20
N LYS A 210 -6.98 -4.16 8.37
CA LYS A 210 -6.07 -4.95 9.20
C LYS A 210 -4.64 -4.75 8.71
N VAL A 211 -3.66 -4.87 9.62
CA VAL A 211 -2.22 -4.76 9.30
C VAL A 211 -1.85 -5.65 8.10
N PHE A 212 -2.43 -6.86 8.08
CA PHE A 212 -2.46 -7.76 6.93
C PHE A 212 -3.91 -7.89 6.43
N GLY A 213 -4.35 -6.94 5.60
CA GLY A 213 -5.68 -6.99 4.99
C GLY A 213 -5.70 -7.86 3.72
N PRO A 214 -6.83 -7.90 3.01
CA PRO A 214 -6.94 -8.63 1.74
C PRO A 214 -6.05 -8.02 0.65
N GLU A 215 -5.58 -8.88 -0.24
CA GLU A 215 -4.73 -8.55 -1.38
C GLU A 215 -5.50 -8.77 -2.68
N ARG A 216 -5.20 -7.99 -3.73
CA ARG A 216 -5.72 -8.23 -5.08
C ARG A 216 -4.59 -8.37 -6.08
N VAL A 217 -4.81 -9.16 -7.12
CA VAL A 217 -3.84 -9.32 -8.21
C VAL A 217 -3.82 -8.05 -9.07
N VAL A 218 -2.62 -7.55 -9.37
CA VAL A 218 -2.44 -6.46 -10.34
C VAL A 218 -2.67 -7.03 -11.72
N ILE A 219 -3.71 -6.58 -12.41
CA ILE A 219 -4.03 -7.01 -13.78
C ILE A 219 -3.29 -6.14 -14.79
N ASP A 220 -3.17 -4.83 -14.53
CA ASP A 220 -2.62 -3.85 -15.48
C ASP A 220 -1.11 -4.06 -15.77
N PRO A 221 -0.72 -4.30 -17.04
CA PRO A 221 0.69 -4.45 -17.41
C PRO A 221 1.53 -3.18 -17.18
N ARG A 222 0.93 -1.98 -17.23
CA ARG A 222 1.64 -0.71 -17.01
C ARG A 222 2.10 -0.58 -15.56
N ILE A 223 1.24 -0.96 -14.62
CA ILE A 223 1.56 -0.97 -13.18
C ILE A 223 2.66 -2.01 -12.90
N LYS A 224 2.59 -3.20 -13.53
CA LYS A 224 3.64 -4.22 -13.42
C LYS A 224 4.99 -3.72 -13.92
N ALA A 225 5.03 -3.06 -15.07
CA ALA A 225 6.26 -2.48 -15.62
C ALA A 225 6.86 -1.45 -14.66
N LEU A 226 6.02 -0.60 -14.06
CA LEU A 226 6.44 0.39 -13.06
C LEU A 226 7.00 -0.28 -11.79
N HIS A 227 6.35 -1.32 -11.27
CA HIS A 227 6.87 -2.10 -10.14
C HIS A 227 8.22 -2.76 -10.45
N SER A 228 8.42 -3.25 -11.66
CA SER A 228 9.71 -3.78 -12.12
C SER A 228 10.79 -2.71 -12.16
N ARG A 229 10.50 -1.52 -12.69
CA ARG A 229 11.44 -0.41 -12.68
C ARG A 229 11.80 0.01 -11.25
N LEU A 230 10.81 0.18 -10.37
CA LEU A 230 11.05 0.51 -8.97
C LEU A 230 11.95 -0.51 -8.28
N LYS A 231 11.76 -1.81 -8.53
CA LYS A 231 12.63 -2.87 -8.00
C LYS A 231 14.10 -2.62 -8.34
N PHE A 232 14.41 -2.36 -9.61
CA PHE A 232 15.79 -2.12 -10.04
C PHE A 232 16.36 -0.82 -9.47
N GLU A 233 15.58 0.26 -9.43
CA GLU A 233 16.00 1.52 -8.81
C GLU A 233 16.31 1.36 -7.32
N MET A 234 15.45 0.65 -6.58
CA MET A 234 15.69 0.37 -5.16
C MET A 234 16.94 -0.48 -4.97
N LEU A 235 17.13 -1.52 -5.79
CA LEU A 235 18.33 -2.36 -5.72
C LEU A 235 19.60 -1.54 -5.97
N GLY A 236 19.60 -0.66 -6.97
CA GLY A 236 20.73 0.23 -7.26
C GLY A 236 21.06 1.17 -6.10
N ILE A 237 20.06 1.82 -5.52
CA ILE A 237 20.25 2.69 -4.35
C ILE A 237 20.76 1.89 -3.14
N GLY A 238 20.25 0.68 -2.93
CA GLY A 238 20.71 -0.21 -1.85
C GLY A 238 22.17 -0.58 -1.98
N LEU A 239 22.59 -0.97 -3.19
CA LEU A 239 23.99 -1.27 -3.48
C LEU A 239 24.89 -0.06 -3.23
N LEU A 240 24.44 1.15 -3.60
CA LEU A 240 25.17 2.39 -3.33
C LEU A 240 25.25 2.69 -1.82
N CYS A 241 24.16 2.55 -1.08
CA CYS A 241 24.16 2.74 0.38
C CYS A 241 25.08 1.74 1.10
N THR A 242 25.14 0.50 0.62
CA THR A 242 25.99 -0.54 1.21
C THR A 242 27.45 -0.37 0.82
N SER A 243 27.77 0.09 -0.40
CA SER A 243 29.15 0.41 -0.78
C SER A 243 29.69 1.62 -0.03
N ALA A 244 28.86 2.65 0.21
CA ALA A 244 29.23 3.78 1.04
C ALA A 244 29.49 3.36 2.49
N TYR A 245 28.61 2.52 3.06
CA TYR A 245 28.77 2.01 4.42
C TYR A 245 29.99 1.09 4.57
N SER A 246 30.28 0.24 3.58
CA SER A 246 31.47 -0.61 3.59
C SER A 246 32.74 0.24 3.54
N ALA A 247 32.79 1.29 2.72
CA ALA A 247 33.91 2.23 2.67
C ALA A 247 34.16 2.86 4.06
N ILE A 248 33.11 3.36 4.71
CA ILE A 248 33.20 3.92 6.08
C ILE A 248 33.78 2.90 7.05
N ILE A 249 33.23 1.69 7.08
CA ILE A 249 33.68 0.62 7.98
C ILE A 249 35.16 0.26 7.77
N PHE A 250 35.63 0.24 6.52
CA PHE A 250 37.03 -0.09 6.22
C PHE A 250 38.00 1.05 6.49
N SER A 251 37.56 2.30 6.35
CA SER A 251 38.36 3.50 6.62
C SER A 251 38.73 3.67 8.09
N VAL A 252 37.93 3.15 9.03
CA VAL A 252 38.21 3.31 10.47
C VAL A 252 39.42 2.46 10.89
N PRO A 253 40.50 3.04 11.43
CA PRO A 253 41.61 2.25 11.96
C PRO A 253 41.17 1.43 13.18
N GLY A 254 41.69 0.20 13.31
CA GLY A 254 41.49 -0.60 14.52
C GLY A 254 42.40 -0.13 15.67
N PRO A 255 42.17 -0.61 16.90
CA PRO A 255 43.05 -0.33 18.04
C PRO A 255 44.47 -0.79 17.74
N LEU A 256 45.46 0.10 17.90
CA LEU A 256 46.87 -0.24 17.77
C LEU A 256 47.28 -1.09 18.98
N THR A 257 47.65 -2.35 18.74
CA THR A 257 48.33 -3.15 19.76
C THR A 257 49.75 -2.59 19.90
N SER A 258 50.06 -1.97 21.04
CA SER A 258 51.45 -1.73 21.43
C SER A 258 52.13 -3.09 21.58
N SER A 259 52.97 -3.44 20.62
CA SER A 259 53.81 -4.64 20.69
C SER A 259 54.77 -4.53 21.90
N PRO A 260 54.87 -5.56 22.76
CA PRO A 260 55.95 -5.66 23.74
C PRO A 260 57.30 -5.93 23.07
#